data_AF-A0A9D8JU04-F1
#
_entry.id   AF-A0A9D8JU04-F1
#
_cell.length_a   1.000
_cell.length_b   1.000
_cell.length_c   1.000
_cell.angle_alpha   90.00
_cell.angle_beta   90.00
_cell.angle_gamma   90.00
#
_symmetry.space_group_name_H-M   'P 1'
#
loop_
_entity.id
_entity.type
_entity.pdbx_description
1 polymer ?
#
loop_
_entity_poly.entity_id
_entity_poly.type
_entity_poly.pdbx_seq_one_letter_code
_entity_poly.pdbx_strand_id
1 'polypeptide(L)' 'MRLPRNTLFYGDNLDILREYIETESVDLIYLDPPFNSNRSYNVLFKDESGREADAQITAFEDTWHWNAKTE' A
#
# COMPACT_ATOMS: atom_id res chain seq x y z
N MET A 1 21.08 15.83 -5.33
CA MET A 1 20.54 16.91 -6.19
C MET A 1 19.31 17.45 -5.49
N ARG A 2 19.21 18.75 -5.22
CA ARG A 2 18.14 19.26 -4.36
C ARG A 2 16.77 19.13 -5.05
N LEU A 3 15.88 18.35 -4.47
CA LEU A 3 14.51 18.19 -4.95
C LEU A 3 13.76 19.54 -4.88
N PRO A 4 12.92 19.86 -5.88
CA PRO A 4 11.99 20.98 -5.79
C PRO A 4 11.10 20.87 -4.54
N ARG A 5 10.66 22.01 -4.00
CA ARG A 5 9.65 21.99 -2.93
C ARG A 5 8.36 21.35 -3.45
N ASN A 6 7.68 20.62 -2.56
CA ASN A 6 6.39 19.97 -2.83
C ASN A 6 6.46 18.96 -3.99
N THR A 7 7.54 18.18 -4.04
CA THR A 7 7.71 17.12 -5.04
C THR A 7 6.77 15.94 -4.75
N LEU A 8 6.08 15.45 -5.79
CA LEU A 8 5.27 14.23 -5.76
C LEU A 8 5.99 13.13 -6.53
N PHE A 9 6.14 11.97 -5.92
CA PHE A 9 6.63 10.75 -6.59
C PHE A 9 5.46 9.79 -6.82
N TYR A 10 5.48 9.07 -7.95
CA TYR A 10 4.52 8.03 -8.28
C TYR A 10 5.27 6.72 -8.60
N GLY A 11 5.04 5.69 -7.81
CA GLY A 11 5.74 4.41 -7.91
C GLY A 11 5.78 3.65 -6.58
N ASP A 12 6.59 2.60 -6.54
CA ASP A 12 6.86 1.85 -5.30
C ASP A 12 7.66 2.72 -4.31
N ASN A 13 7.24 2.73 -3.05
CA ASN A 13 7.82 3.63 -2.06
C ASN A 13 9.27 3.26 -1.71
N LEU A 14 9.64 1.99 -1.77
CA LEU A 14 10.97 1.54 -1.37
C LEU A 14 12.01 1.97 -2.39
N ASP A 15 11.70 1.78 -3.68
CA ASP A 15 12.57 2.21 -4.77
C ASP A 15 12.71 3.74 -4.78
N ILE A 16 11.60 4.46 -4.61
CA ILE A 16 11.61 5.93 -4.54
C ILE A 16 12.48 6.44 -3.39
N LEU A 17 12.28 5.91 -2.18
CA LEU A 17 13.02 6.32 -0.99
C LEU A 17 14.53 6.03 -1.14
N ARG A 18 14.91 4.92 -1.79
CA ARG A 18 16.31 4.54 -1.98
C ARG A 18 17.02 5.34 -3.07
N GLU A 19 16.36 5.59 -4.19
CA GLU A 19 17.01 6.18 -5.37
C GLU A 19 16.97 7.71 -5.39
N TYR A 20 15.92 8.32 -4.83
CA TYR A 20 15.64 9.75 -5.05
C TYR A 20 15.71 10.61 -3.78
N ILE A 21 15.60 10.02 -2.59
CA ILE A 21 15.61 10.76 -1.33
C ILE A 21 16.98 10.63 -0.66
N GLU A 22 17.60 11.77 -0.34
CA GLU A 22 18.92 11.80 0.30
C GLU A 22 18.81 11.37 1.78
N THR A 23 19.83 10.68 2.30
CA THR A 23 19.93 10.33 3.72
C THR A 23 19.89 11.58 4.60
N GLU A 24 19.26 11.49 5.78
CA GLU A 24 19.17 12.60 6.76
C GLU A 24 18.55 13.90 6.20
N SER A 25 17.72 13.80 5.15
CA SER A 25 17.11 14.98 4.50
C SER A 25 15.67 15.29 4.92
N VAL A 26 15.05 14.46 5.77
CA VAL A 26 13.63 14.55 6.14
C VAL A 26 13.49 14.77 7.65
N ASP A 27 12.86 15.87 8.04
CA ASP A 27 12.64 16.24 9.45
C ASP A 27 11.40 15.55 10.08
N LEU A 28 10.37 15.27 9.28
CA LEU A 28 9.10 14.69 9.74
C LEU A 28 8.50 13.77 8.68
N ILE A 29 8.04 12.60 9.12
CA ILE A 29 7.38 11.60 8.29
C ILE A 29 5.97 11.37 8.85
N TYR A 30 4.97 11.46 7.99
CA TYR A 30 3.60 11.01 8.26
C TYR A 30 3.26 9.86 7.31
N LEU A 31 2.81 8.73 7.85
CA LEU A 31 2.46 7.53 7.09
C LEU A 31 1.16 6.95 7.62
N ASP A 32 0.29 6.55 6.69
CA ASP A 32 -0.92 5.77 6.94
C ASP A 32 -0.85 4.49 6.08
N PRO A 33 0.05 3.55 6.42
CA PRO A 33 0.19 2.31 5.65
C PRO A 33 -1.07 1.45 5.79
N PRO A 34 -1.33 0.53 4.83
CA PRO A 34 -2.47 -0.38 4.94
C PRO A 34 -2.43 -1.13 6.28
N PHE A 35 -3.55 -1.13 6.99
CA PHE A 35 -3.69 -1.88 8.23
C PHE A 35 -3.71 -3.38 7.94
N ASN A 36 -2.64 -4.07 8.34
CA ASN A 36 -2.66 -5.54 8.42
C ASN A 36 -3.47 -5.99 9.65
N SER A 37 -4.79 -5.97 9.51
CA SER A 37 -5.71 -6.40 10.57
C SER A 37 -6.00 -7.90 10.57
N ASN A 38 -5.36 -8.66 9.66
CA ASN A 38 -5.63 -10.08 9.42
C ASN A 38 -7.13 -10.39 9.21
N ARG A 39 -7.90 -9.39 8.79
CA ARG A 39 -9.33 -9.51 8.49
C ARG A 39 -9.50 -9.65 6.99
N SER A 40 -9.98 -10.80 6.54
CA SER A 40 -10.61 -10.92 5.24
C SER A 40 -11.85 -10.02 5.23
N TYR A 41 -11.75 -8.86 4.60
CA TYR A 41 -12.91 -8.04 4.27
C TYR A 41 -13.67 -8.74 3.14
N ASN A 42 -14.42 -9.78 3.48
CA ASN A 42 -15.40 -10.36 2.57
C ASN A 42 -16.50 -9.30 2.40
N VAL A 43 -16.40 -8.47 1.36
CA VAL A 43 -17.47 -7.55 1.01
C VAL A 43 -18.62 -8.42 0.50
N LEU A 44 -19.60 -8.68 1.37
CA LEU A 44 -20.78 -9.47 1.05
C LEU A 44 -21.71 -8.65 0.15
N PHE A 45 -21.41 -8.56 -1.14
CA PHE A 45 -22.41 -8.14 -2.12
C PHE A 45 -23.36 -9.32 -2.37
N LYS A 46 -24.54 -9.28 -1.75
CA LYS A 46 -25.67 -10.13 -2.16
C LYS A 46 -26.32 -9.48 -3.38
N ASP A 47 -26.53 -10.24 -4.44
CA ASP A 47 -27.39 -9.77 -5.53
C ASP A 47 -28.86 -9.69 -5.08
N GLU A 48 -29.70 -8.94 -5.80
CA GLU A 48 -31.13 -8.78 -5.47
C GLU A 48 -31.92 -10.11 -5.53
N SER A 49 -31.31 -11.19 -6.04
CA SER A 49 -31.90 -12.53 -6.14
C SER A 49 -31.48 -13.48 -5.01
N GLY A 50 -30.70 -13.00 -4.04
CA GLY A 50 -30.29 -13.77 -2.84
C GLY A 50 -29.27 -14.88 -3.13
N ARG A 51 -28.69 -14.90 -4.32
CA ARG A 51 -27.62 -15.86 -4.68
C ARG A 51 -26.27 -15.24 -4.33
N GLU A 52 -25.33 -16.06 -3.88
CA GLU A 52 -23.97 -15.59 -3.63
C GLU A 52 -23.39 -15.09 -4.95
N ALA A 53 -23.00 -13.81 -4.99
CA ALA A 53 -22.35 -13.26 -6.15
C ALA A 53 -20.95 -13.89 -6.27
N ASP A 54 -20.62 -14.44 -7.44
CA ASP A 54 -19.26 -14.91 -7.79
C ASP A 54 -18.19 -13.81 -7.61
N ALA A 55 -18.61 -12.57 -7.40
CA ALA A 55 -17.81 -11.41 -7.03
C ALA A 55 -17.39 -11.37 -5.54
N GLN A 56 -17.35 -12.51 -4.82
CA GLN A 56 -16.48 -12.69 -3.64
C GLN A 56 -14.99 -12.69 -4.04
N ILE A 57 -14.62 -11.78 -4.95
CA ILE A 57 -13.25 -11.56 -5.39
C ILE A 57 -12.59 -10.80 -4.26
N THR A 58 -11.91 -11.56 -3.40
CA THR A 58 -10.84 -11.18 -2.47
C THR A 58 -10.57 -9.68 -2.45
N ALA A 59 -11.20 -8.96 -1.52
CA ALA A 59 -11.14 -7.50 -1.52
C ALA A 59 -9.71 -7.00 -1.33
N PHE A 60 -8.91 -7.63 -0.46
CA PHE A 60 -7.48 -7.37 -0.30
C PHE A 60 -6.80 -8.59 0.33
N GLU A 61 -5.80 -9.17 -0.33
CA GLU A 61 -4.84 -10.09 0.30
C GLU A 61 -3.68 -9.27 0.87
N ASP A 62 -3.29 -9.58 2.10
CA ASP A 62 -2.12 -8.99 2.77
C ASP A 62 -0.88 -9.22 1.89
N THR A 63 -0.45 -8.17 1.19
CA THR A 63 0.51 -8.32 0.08
C THR A 63 1.96 -8.18 0.57
N TRP A 64 2.17 -7.78 1.82
CA TRP A 64 3.50 -7.47 2.35
C TRP A 64 4.18 -8.71 2.93
N HIS A 65 5.27 -9.14 2.28
CA HIS A 65 6.14 -10.20 2.74
C HIS A 65 7.56 -9.68 2.91
N TRP A 66 8.14 -9.82 4.11
CA TRP A 66 9.56 -9.58 4.31
C TRP A 66 10.39 -10.54 3.46
N ASN A 67 11.23 -9.98 2.59
CA ASN A 67 12.16 -10.70 1.73
C ASN A 67 13.50 -9.95 1.63
N ALA A 68 14.49 -10.55 0.98
CA ALA A 68 15.83 -9.96 0.83
C ALA A 68 15.86 -8.63 0.03
N LYS A 69 14.80 -8.29 -0.71
CA LYS A 69 14.69 -6.96 -1.37
C LYS A 69 14.16 -5.88 -0.43
N THR A 70 13.33 -6.27 0.54
CA THR A 70 12.74 -5.36 1.55
C THR A 70 13.64 -5.15 2.76
N GLU A 71 14.70 -5.95 2.93
CA GLU A 71 15.77 -5.75 3.91
C GLU A 71 16.66 -4.56 3.55
#